data_AF-A0A931QLK7-F1
#
_entry.id   AF-A0A931QLK7-F1
#
_cell.length_a   1.000
_cell.length_b   1.000
_cell.length_c   1.000
_cell.angle_alpha   90.00
_cell.angle_beta   90.00
_cell.angle_gamma   90.00
#
_symmetry.space_group_name_H-M   'P 1'
#
loop_
_entity.id
_entity.type
_entity.pdbx_description
1 polymer ?
#
loop_
_entity_poly.entity_id
_entity_poly.type
_entity_poly.pdbx_seq_one_letter_code
_entity_poly.pdbx_strand_id
1 'polypeptide(L)' 'MTDTDRKLSDLVAVMKRLRSPGGCPWDREQTHASLKPCLLEEACEVCDAIDEDSPDKLCEELGDLL' A
#
# COMPACT_ATOMS: atom_id res chain seq x y z
N MET A 1 22.57 -4.82 0.83
CA MET A 1 21.12 -4.70 1.04
C MET A 1 20.91 -3.79 2.22
N THR A 2 20.20 -2.68 2.03
CA THR A 2 19.86 -1.74 3.10
C THR A 2 18.70 -2.28 3.96
N ASP A 3 18.46 -1.68 5.12
CA ASP A 3 17.29 -2.02 5.94
C ASP A 3 15.98 -1.77 5.19
N THR A 4 15.93 -0.71 4.39
CA THR A 4 14.80 -0.35 3.53
C THR A 4 14.54 -1.43 2.48
N ASP A 5 15.58 -1.93 1.80
CA ASP A 5 15.44 -3.00 0.80
C ASP A 5 14.80 -4.26 1.41
N ARG A 6 15.15 -4.58 2.66
CA ARG A 6 14.60 -5.72 3.38
C ARG A 6 13.14 -5.52 3.72
N LYS A 7 12.76 -4.36 4.29
CA LYS A 7 11.37 -4.04 4.64
C LYS A 7 10.45 -4.06 3.42
N LEU A 8 10.90 -3.49 2.30
CA LEU A 8 10.13 -3.53 1.06
C LEU A 8 9.99 -4.97 0.52
N SER A 9 11.05 -5.77 0.63
CA SER A 9 10.98 -7.19 0.28
C SER A 9 9.99 -7.97 1.15
N ASP A 10 9.91 -7.65 2.44
CA ASP A 10 8.94 -8.25 3.37
C ASP A 10 7.50 -7.87 2.99
N LEU A 11 7.24 -6.60 2.64
CA LEU A 11 5.94 -6.14 2.12
C LEU A 11 5.53 -6.89 0.84
N VAL A 12 6.46 -7.00 -0.13
CA VAL A 12 6.22 -7.77 -1.36
C VAL A 12 5.93 -9.24 -1.05
N ALA A 13 6.60 -9.82 -0.05
CA ALA A 13 6.36 -11.20 0.38
C ALA A 13 4.96 -11.38 0.98
N VAL A 14 4.47 -10.40 1.75
CA VAL A 14 3.09 -10.38 2.26
C VAL A 14 2.09 -10.33 1.11
N MET A 15 2.24 -9.40 0.16
CA MET A 15 1.36 -9.28 -1.00
C MET A 15 1.35 -10.56 -1.84
N LYS A 16 2.51 -11.19 -2.04
CA LYS A 16 2.62 -12.48 -2.74
C LYS A 16 1.85 -13.58 -2.03
N ARG A 17 1.90 -13.63 -0.69
CA ARG A 17 1.17 -14.62 0.11
C ARG A 17 -0.33 -14.39 0.02
N LEU A 18 -0.80 -13.15 0.17
CA LEU A 18 -2.21 -12.80 0.06
C LEU A 18 -2.80 -13.18 -1.30
N ARG A 19 -2.05 -12.97 -2.39
CA ARG A 19 -2.47 -13.27 -3.76
C ARG A 19 -2.20 -14.71 -4.23
N SER A 20 -1.57 -15.54 -3.39
CA SER A 20 -1.26 -16.94 -3.72
C SER A 20 -2.51 -17.84 -3.72
N PRO A 21 -2.49 -19.02 -4.37
CA PRO A 21 -3.53 -20.03 -4.18
C PRO A 21 -3.72 -20.38 -2.70
N GLY A 22 -4.95 -20.25 -2.18
CA GLY A 22 -5.25 -20.41 -0.75
C GLY A 22 -5.01 -19.18 0.11
N GLY A 23 -4.58 -18.05 -0.49
CA GLY A 23 -4.54 -16.73 0.13
C GLY A 23 -5.92 -16.08 0.22
N CYS A 24 -5.93 -14.77 0.50
CA CYS A 24 -7.14 -13.99 0.64
C CYS A 24 -7.94 -13.95 -0.68
N PRO A 25 -9.22 -14.34 -0.70
CA PRO A 25 -10.04 -14.31 -1.91
C PRO A 25 -10.14 -12.92 -2.53
N TRP A 26 -10.31 -11.88 -1.70
CA TRP A 26 -10.45 -10.49 -2.14
C TRP A 26 -9.17 -9.97 -2.81
N ASP A 27 -7.99 -10.20 -2.24
CA ASP A 27 -6.72 -9.76 -2.83
C ASP A 27 -6.43 -10.43 -4.19
N ARG A 28 -6.91 -11.68 -4.35
CA ARG A 28 -6.71 -12.46 -5.56
C ARG A 28 -7.58 -12.01 -6.73
N GLU A 29 -8.80 -11.54 -6.46
CA GLU A 29 -9.70 -11.03 -7.50
C GLU A 29 -9.37 -9.61 -7.95
N GLN A 30 -8.53 -8.88 -7.21
CA GLN A 30 -8.15 -7.51 -7.57
C GLN A 30 -7.41 -7.42 -8.91
N THR A 31 -7.77 -6.39 -9.67
CA THR A 31 -7.17 -5.98 -10.93
C THR A 31 -6.71 -4.52 -10.85
N HIS A 32 -5.88 -4.06 -11.79
CA HIS A 32 -5.52 -2.63 -11.85
C HIS A 32 -6.75 -1.72 -11.98
N ALA A 33 -7.84 -2.20 -12.60
CA ALA A 33 -9.06 -1.42 -12.74
C ALA A 33 -9.84 -1.32 -11.41
N SER A 34 -9.88 -2.40 -10.62
CA SER A 34 -10.59 -2.41 -9.33
C SER A 34 -9.83 -1.65 -8.23
N LEU A 35 -8.49 -1.62 -8.31
CA LEU A 35 -7.63 -0.90 -7.36
C LEU A 35 -7.46 0.58 -7.68
N LYS A 36 -7.79 1.02 -8.91
CA LYS A 36 -7.61 2.41 -9.33
C LYS A 36 -8.30 3.43 -8.41
N PRO A 37 -9.54 3.22 -7.91
CA PRO A 37 -10.18 4.15 -6.99
C PRO A 37 -9.40 4.28 -5.67
N CYS A 38 -9.02 3.17 -5.06
CA CYS A 38 -8.21 3.16 -3.83
C CYS A 38 -6.89 3.89 -4.07
N LEU A 39 -6.15 3.58 -5.14
CA LEU A 39 -4.90 4.28 -5.46
C LEU A 39 -5.07 5.80 -5.56
N LEU A 40 -6.20 6.27 -6.10
CA LEU A 40 -6.48 7.71 -6.19
C LEU A 40 -6.81 8.32 -4.83
N GLU A 41 -7.57 7.60 -4.00
CA GLU A 41 -7.94 7.98 -2.63
C GLU A 41 -6.69 8.14 -1.76
N GLU A 42 -5.88 7.09 -1.62
CA GLU A 42 -4.65 7.12 -0.81
C GLU A 42 -3.66 8.19 -1.30
N ALA A 43 -3.56 8.40 -2.62
CA ALA A 43 -2.69 9.45 -3.18
C ALA A 43 -3.18 10.86 -2.83
N CYS A 44 -4.50 11.06 -2.76
CA CYS A 44 -5.09 12.31 -2.29
C CYS A 44 -4.87 12.49 -0.79
N GLU A 45 -5.05 11.44 0.01
CA GLU A 45 -4.82 11.49 1.46
C GLU A 45 -3.35 11.78 1.80
N VAL A 46 -2.40 11.22 1.06
CA VAL A 46 -0.97 11.62 1.16
C VAL A 46 -0.78 13.11 0.87
N CYS A 47 -1.45 13.66 -0.17
CA CYS A 47 -1.34 15.08 -0.49
C CYS A 47 -1.94 15.94 0.63
N ASP A 48 -3.09 15.56 1.18
CA ASP A 48 -3.74 16.26 2.29
C ASP A 48 -2.86 16.21 3.55
N ALA A 49 -2.22 15.09 3.86
CA ALA A 49 -1.29 14.95 4.98
C ALA A 49 -0.05 15.86 4.84
N ILE A 50 0.43 16.07 3.61
CA ILE A 50 1.50 17.04 3.30
C ILE A 50 1.01 18.47 3.51
N ASP A 51 -0.16 18.81 2.99
CA ASP A 51 -0.75 20.14 3.09
C ASP A 51 -1.05 20.53 4.55
N GLU A 52 -1.36 19.54 5.39
CA GLU A 52 -1.57 19.70 6.83
C GLU A 52 -0.29 19.73 7.67
N ASP A 53 0.89 19.50 7.08
CA ASP A 53 2.18 19.33 7.77
C ASP A 53 2.08 18.33 8.94
N SER A 54 1.44 17.18 8.68
CA SER A 54 1.19 16.14 9.69
C SER A 54 2.07 14.91 9.44
N PRO A 55 3.20 14.74 10.15
CA PRO A 55 4.10 13.61 9.95
C PRO A 55 3.47 12.26 10.29
N ASP A 56 2.56 12.23 11.26
CA ASP A 56 1.89 11.00 11.68
C ASP A 56 0.93 10.52 10.59
N LYS A 57 0.09 11.42 10.05
CA LYS A 57 -0.77 11.10 8.91
C LYS A 57 0.05 10.73 7.68
N LEU A 58 1.10 11.50 7.40
CA LEU A 58 1.96 11.22 6.25
C LEU A 58 2.56 9.81 6.32
N CYS A 59 2.92 9.33 7.52
CA CYS A 59 3.40 7.96 7.71
C CYS A 59 2.30 6.90 7.51
N GLU A 60 1.07 7.20 7.93
CA GLU A 60 -0.10 6.34 7.76
C GLU A 60 -0.45 6.18 6.28
N GLU A 61 -0.69 7.28 5.57
CA GLU A 61 -1.15 7.26 4.18
C GLU A 61 -0.05 6.73 3.22
N LEU A 62 1.23 7.00 3.51
CA LEU A 62 2.32 6.36 2.76
C LEU A 62 2.40 4.86 3.03
N GLY A 63 1.90 4.39 4.17
CA GLY A 63 1.78 2.97 4.47
C GLY A 63 0.67 2.30 3.65
N ASP A 64 -0.46 2.97 3.48
CA ASP A 64 -1.60 2.45 2.72
C ASP A 64 -1.40 2.55 1.19
N LEU A 65 -0.65 3.56 0.73
CA LEU A 65 -0.28 3.72 -0.68
C LEU A 65 0.72 2.65 -1.21
N LEU A 66 1.55 2.07 -0.33
CA LEU A 66 2.68 1.18 -0.68
C LEU A 66 2.34 -0.32 -0.64
#